data_AF-A0A4Q5NMJ8-F1
#
_entry.id   AF-A0A4Q5NMJ8-F1
#
_cell.length_a   1.000
_cell.length_b   1.000
_cell.length_c   1.000
_cell.angle_alpha   90.00
_cell.angle_beta   90.00
_cell.angle_gamma   90.00
#
_symmetry.space_group_name_H-M   'P 1'
#
loop_
_entity.id
_entity.type
_entity.pdbx_description
1 polymer ?
#
loop_
_entity_poly.entity_id
_entity_poly.type
_entity_poly.pdbx_seq_one_letter_code
_entity_poly.pdbx_strand_id
1 'polypeptide(L)'
;METSTNGAHPQVAYGSSSRSNKWMVCLPVLLICGLGMWRWGFAQGRADLTSHVSKYERRLGDSEAKLRNSEVQLNQAKDELAQSRYRARLLEARSLLLRAAIDLERRNFGTANKHLHTAAAELENLPISDSANSALSTLRRDVSNTNLVVATDVERQRELVLELGDRLDRLTPLAKVNVF
;
A
#
# COMPACT_ATOMS: atom_id res chain seq x y z
N MET A 1 -63.88 -17.90 -103.39
CA MET A 1 -63.29 -17.27 -104.59
C MET A 1 -62.20 -16.35 -104.06
N GLU A 2 -60.90 -16.56 -104.22
CA GLU A 2 -60.09 -17.41 -105.10
C GLU A 2 -58.78 -17.81 -104.38
N THR A 3 -58.26 -18.97 -104.79
CA THR A 3 -56.86 -19.49 -104.86
C THR A 3 -55.84 -19.15 -103.76
N SER A 4 -55.29 -20.12 -103.00
CA SER A 4 -54.33 -21.19 -103.38
C SER A 4 -52.98 -20.67 -103.87
N THR A 5 -51.90 -20.95 -103.12
CA THR A 5 -50.69 -21.64 -103.64
C THR A 5 -49.74 -22.12 -102.53
N ASN A 6 -49.41 -23.41 -102.65
CA ASN A 6 -48.40 -24.24 -101.98
C ASN A 6 -46.96 -23.69 -102.01
N GLY A 7 -46.13 -24.13 -101.06
CA GLY A 7 -44.66 -24.12 -101.22
C GLY A 7 -43.83 -24.66 -100.04
N ALA A 8 -43.52 -25.96 -100.09
CA ALA A 8 -42.24 -26.62 -99.70
C ALA A 8 -41.72 -26.66 -98.23
N HIS A 9 -41.61 -27.89 -97.72
CA HIS A 9 -40.66 -28.43 -96.69
C HIS A 9 -39.17 -28.21 -97.08
N PRO A 10 -38.12 -28.62 -96.29
CA PRO A 10 -38.00 -29.12 -94.89
C PRO A 10 -36.84 -28.47 -94.09
N GLN A 11 -36.66 -28.84 -92.82
CA GLN A 11 -35.42 -29.41 -92.23
C GLN A 11 -35.25 -29.12 -90.72
N VAL A 12 -34.69 -30.15 -90.09
CA VAL A 12 -34.53 -30.38 -88.65
C VAL A 12 -33.27 -29.69 -88.15
N ALA A 13 -33.32 -29.04 -86.98
CA ALA A 13 -32.12 -28.69 -86.21
C ALA A 13 -32.33 -29.04 -84.73
N TYR A 14 -31.89 -30.23 -84.35
CA TYR A 14 -31.70 -30.63 -82.96
C TYR A 14 -30.55 -29.80 -82.39
N GLY A 15 -30.88 -28.75 -81.63
CA GLY A 15 -29.90 -27.98 -80.87
C GLY A 15 -29.41 -28.80 -79.68
N SER A 16 -28.19 -29.32 -79.76
CA SER A 16 -27.50 -29.95 -78.63
C SER A 16 -27.22 -28.90 -77.56
N SER A 17 -27.91 -29.00 -76.41
CA SER A 17 -27.59 -28.20 -75.23
C SER A 17 -26.24 -28.66 -74.67
N SER A 18 -25.18 -27.92 -74.99
CA SER A 18 -23.88 -27.99 -74.31
C SER A 18 -24.10 -27.71 -72.82
N ARG A 19 -24.09 -28.77 -72.01
CA ARG A 19 -24.02 -28.65 -70.54
C ARG A 19 -22.68 -28.00 -70.21
N SER A 20 -22.73 -26.70 -69.93
CA SER A 20 -21.55 -25.91 -69.63
C SER A 20 -20.82 -26.47 -68.40
N ASN A 21 -19.57 -26.89 -68.57
CA ASN A 21 -18.62 -27.31 -67.52
C ASN A 21 -18.18 -26.15 -66.60
N LYS A 22 -19.10 -25.25 -66.24
CA LYS A 22 -18.84 -24.12 -65.32
C LYS A 22 -18.54 -24.61 -63.90
N TRP A 23 -19.02 -25.79 -63.53
CA TRP A 23 -18.82 -26.38 -62.20
C TRP A 23 -17.39 -26.88 -61.94
N MET A 24 -16.60 -27.19 -62.96
CA MET A 24 -15.26 -27.77 -62.78
C MET A 24 -14.17 -26.71 -62.50
N VAL A 25 -14.39 -25.46 -62.90
CA VAL A 25 -13.47 -24.33 -62.65
C VAL A 25 -13.80 -23.57 -61.36
N CYS A 26 -15.07 -23.56 -60.91
CA CYS A 26 -15.47 -22.87 -59.68
C CYS A 26 -14.92 -23.51 -58.40
N LEU A 27 -14.71 -24.83 -58.40
CA LEU A 27 -14.33 -25.62 -57.22
C LEU A 27 -12.93 -25.27 -56.65
N PRO A 28 -11.85 -25.18 -57.46
CA PRO A 28 -10.54 -24.78 -56.95
C PRO A 28 -10.49 -23.32 -56.48
N VAL A 29 -11.24 -22.42 -57.13
CA VAL A 29 -11.31 -20.99 -56.74
C VAL A 29 -11.98 -20.84 -55.37
N LEU A 30 -13.08 -21.56 -55.13
CA LEU A 30 -13.76 -21.59 -53.82
C LEU A 30 -12.85 -22.11 -52.70
N LEU A 31 -12.01 -23.11 -52.99
CA LEU A 31 -11.06 -23.67 -52.03
C LEU A 31 -9.97 -22.66 -51.67
N ILE A 32 -9.43 -21.93 -52.64
CA ILE A 32 -8.42 -20.88 -52.43
C ILE A 32 -9.02 -19.70 -51.64
N CYS A 33 -10.23 -19.25 -52.00
CA CYS A 33 -10.95 -18.21 -51.26
C CYS A 33 -11.27 -18.63 -49.82
N GLY A 34 -11.71 -19.88 -49.63
CA GLY A 34 -11.97 -20.46 -48.31
C GLY A 34 -10.70 -20.51 -47.44
N LEU A 35 -9.57 -20.93 -48.00
CA LEU A 35 -8.27 -20.92 -47.32
C LEU A 35 -7.81 -19.50 -46.97
N GLY A 36 -8.00 -18.53 -47.87
CA GLY A 36 -7.68 -17.12 -47.61
C GLY A 36 -8.50 -16.54 -46.46
N MET A 37 -9.81 -16.75 -46.46
CA MET A 37 -10.71 -16.33 -45.39
C MET A 37 -10.40 -17.03 -44.06
N TRP A 38 -10.07 -18.33 -44.09
CA TRP A 38 -9.73 -19.09 -42.89
C TRP A 38 -8.42 -18.59 -42.27
N ARG A 39 -7.38 -18.31 -43.09
CA ARG A 39 -6.11 -17.76 -42.60
C ARG A 39 -6.27 -16.35 -42.03
N TRP A 40 -7.10 -15.50 -42.65
CA TRP A 40 -7.36 -14.15 -42.15
C TRP A 40 -8.15 -14.19 -40.83
N GLY A 41 -9.22 -14.98 -40.75
CA GLY A 41 -10.00 -15.15 -39.53
C GLY A 41 -9.17 -15.69 -38.35
N PHE A 42 -8.29 -16.65 -38.60
CA PHE A 42 -7.40 -17.20 -37.55
C PHE A 42 -6.34 -16.19 -37.08
N ALA A 43 -5.79 -15.39 -38.00
CA ALA A 43 -4.82 -14.36 -37.65
C ALA A 43 -5.45 -13.25 -36.80
N GLN A 44 -6.67 -12.82 -37.17
CA GLN A 44 -7.39 -11.76 -36.46
C GLN A 44 -7.89 -12.23 -35.08
N GLY A 45 -8.42 -13.45 -34.99
CA GLY A 45 -8.84 -14.02 -33.70
C GLY A 45 -7.68 -14.23 -32.71
N ARG A 46 -6.48 -14.58 -33.20
CA ARG A 46 -5.28 -14.69 -32.35
C ARG A 46 -4.78 -13.32 -31.88
N ALA A 47 -4.85 -12.29 -32.72
CA ALA A 47 -4.44 -10.94 -32.35
C ALA A 47 -5.35 -10.34 -31.26
N ASP A 48 -6.66 -10.58 -31.32
CA ASP A 48 -7.57 -10.15 -30.26
C ASP A 48 -7.29 -10.90 -28.95
N LEU A 49 -7.11 -12.23 -28.99
CA LEU A 49 -6.81 -13.03 -27.80
C LEU A 49 -5.52 -12.57 -27.10
N THR A 50 -4.44 -12.32 -27.85
CA THR A 50 -3.17 -11.85 -27.27
C THR A 50 -3.29 -10.43 -26.70
N SER A 51 -4.12 -9.57 -27.31
CA SER A 51 -4.41 -8.25 -26.75
C SER A 51 -5.17 -8.32 -25.43
N HIS A 52 -6.08 -9.29 -25.28
CA HIS A 52 -6.81 -9.51 -24.02
C HIS A 52 -5.89 -10.09 -22.94
N VAL A 53 -5.12 -11.13 -23.26
CA VAL A 53 -4.16 -11.74 -22.32
C VAL A 53 -3.16 -10.71 -21.80
N SER A 54 -2.53 -9.93 -22.69
CA SER A 54 -1.58 -8.88 -22.28
C SER A 54 -2.22 -7.76 -21.46
N LYS A 55 -3.50 -7.41 -21.69
CA LYS A 55 -4.25 -6.47 -20.84
C LYS A 55 -4.49 -7.04 -19.44
N TYR A 56 -4.85 -8.32 -19.32
CA TYR A 56 -5.03 -8.97 -18.01
C TYR A 56 -3.72 -9.09 -17.26
N GLU A 57 -2.63 -9.51 -17.92
CA GLU A 57 -1.29 -9.58 -17.32
C GLU A 57 -0.82 -8.21 -16.82
N ARG A 58 -1.00 -7.14 -17.61
CA ARG A 58 -0.69 -5.78 -17.17
C ARG A 58 -1.51 -5.35 -15.97
N ARG A 59 -2.82 -5.62 -15.96
CA ARG A 59 -3.69 -5.29 -14.82
C ARG A 59 -3.31 -6.04 -13.56
N LEU A 60 -2.92 -7.31 -13.67
CA LEU A 60 -2.42 -8.10 -12.54
C LEU A 60 -1.11 -7.51 -12.02
N GLY A 61 -0.12 -7.26 -12.88
CA GLY A 61 1.14 -6.63 -12.50
C GLY A 61 0.97 -5.24 -11.86
N ASP A 62 0.10 -4.40 -12.43
CA ASP A 62 -0.22 -3.08 -11.86
C ASP A 62 -0.89 -3.19 -10.49
N SER A 63 -1.75 -4.20 -10.29
CA SER A 63 -2.41 -4.43 -9.01
C SER A 63 -1.44 -4.91 -7.94
N GLU A 64 -0.53 -5.81 -8.28
CA GLU A 64 0.52 -6.29 -7.38
C GLU A 64 1.49 -5.15 -7.00
N ALA A 65 1.88 -4.32 -7.96
CA ALA A 65 2.72 -3.16 -7.70
C ALA A 65 2.03 -2.15 -6.76
N LYS A 66 0.73 -1.90 -6.96
CA LYS A 66 -0.07 -1.03 -6.07
C LYS A 66 -0.17 -1.60 -4.66
N LEU A 67 -0.39 -2.90 -4.52
CA LEU A 67 -0.46 -3.56 -3.22
C LEU A 67 0.87 -3.45 -2.47
N ARG A 68 2.00 -3.75 -3.14
CA ARG A 68 3.33 -3.60 -2.54
C ARG A 68 3.62 -2.16 -2.14
N ASN A 69 3.31 -1.20 -3.00
CA ASN A 69 3.50 0.22 -2.68
C ASN A 69 2.63 0.67 -1.49
N SER A 70 1.37 0.20 -1.44
CA SER A 70 0.48 0.48 -0.32
C SER A 70 0.99 -0.14 0.98
N GLU A 71 1.54 -1.34 0.93
CA GLU A 71 2.11 -2.02 2.10
C GLU A 71 3.33 -1.26 2.64
N VAL A 72 4.22 -0.83 1.75
CA VAL A 72 5.38 0.01 2.13
C VAL A 72 4.92 1.32 2.77
N GLN A 73 3.94 2.02 2.18
CA GLN A 73 3.40 3.27 2.75
C GLN A 73 2.73 3.04 4.10
N LEU A 74 2.00 1.94 4.28
CA LEU A 74 1.38 1.60 5.56
C LEU A 74 2.42 1.33 6.64
N ASN A 75 3.51 0.64 6.30
CA ASN A 75 4.58 0.38 7.26
C ASN A 75 5.31 1.67 7.63
N GLN A 76 5.64 2.52 6.65
CA GLN A 76 6.21 3.84 6.91
C GLN A 76 5.31 4.70 7.81
N ALA A 77 4.01 4.75 7.54
CA ALA A 77 3.06 5.50 8.35
C ALA A 77 2.94 4.94 9.79
N LYS A 78 3.04 3.63 9.97
CA LYS A 78 3.07 3.00 11.31
C LYS A 78 4.33 3.39 12.08
N ASP A 79 5.48 3.41 11.42
CA ASP A 79 6.75 3.79 12.04
C ASP A 79 6.75 5.27 12.44
N GLU A 80 6.26 6.14 11.57
CA GLU A 80 6.08 7.57 11.87
C GLU A 80 5.13 7.78 13.06
N LEU A 81 4.01 7.05 13.11
CA LEU A 81 3.07 7.11 14.21
C LEU A 81 3.70 6.63 15.53
N ALA A 82 4.46 5.53 15.48
CA ALA A 82 5.19 5.01 16.64
C ALA A 82 6.20 6.04 17.16
N GLN A 83 6.95 6.67 16.25
CA GLN A 83 7.92 7.71 16.60
C GLN A 83 7.25 8.96 17.20
N SER A 84 6.11 9.38 16.63
CA SER A 84 5.34 10.50 17.15
C SER A 84 4.82 10.23 18.56
N ARG A 85 4.23 9.04 18.79
CA ARG A 85 3.77 8.61 20.12
C ARG A 85 4.89 8.54 21.14
N TYR A 86 6.05 8.02 20.74
CA TYR A 86 7.24 7.99 21.57
C TYR A 86 7.64 9.40 22.04
N ARG A 87 7.73 10.36 21.11
CA ARG A 87 8.07 11.76 21.43
C ARG A 87 7.02 12.42 22.32
N ALA A 88 5.74 12.17 22.06
CA ALA A 88 4.65 12.71 22.87
C ALA A 88 4.75 12.26 24.34
N ARG A 89 4.99 10.96 24.57
CA ARG A 89 5.16 10.41 25.93
C ARG A 89 6.37 10.97 26.67
N LEU A 90 7.50 11.16 25.97
CA LEU A 90 8.67 11.82 26.57
C LEU A 90 8.36 13.27 27.00
N LEU A 91 7.69 14.04 26.15
CA LEU A 91 7.28 15.40 26.47
C LEU A 91 6.27 15.44 27.63
N GLU A 92 5.36 14.47 27.67
CA GLU A 92 4.40 14.33 28.77
C GLU A 92 5.11 14.04 30.09
N ALA A 93 6.00 13.05 30.13
CA ALA A 93 6.83 12.75 31.30
C ALA A 93 7.64 13.98 31.75
N ARG A 94 8.26 14.71 30.81
CA ARG A 94 8.97 15.96 31.11
C ARG A 94 8.05 17.01 31.74
N SER A 95 6.88 17.21 31.18
CA SER A 95 5.90 18.18 31.70
C SER A 95 5.46 17.83 33.14
N LEU A 96 5.34 16.53 33.44
CA LEU A 96 4.99 16.04 34.77
C LEU A 96 6.11 16.26 35.77
N LEU A 97 7.39 16.05 35.39
CA LEU A 97 8.53 16.37 36.25
C LEU A 97 8.59 17.87 36.59
N LEU A 98 8.37 18.74 35.60
CA LEU A 98 8.29 20.19 35.83
C LEU A 98 7.12 20.57 36.76
N ARG A 99 5.95 19.95 36.56
CA ARG A 99 4.80 20.16 37.47
C ARG A 99 5.10 19.68 38.88
N ALA A 100 5.79 18.55 39.04
CA ALA A 100 6.22 18.06 40.35
C ALA A 100 7.14 19.07 41.05
N ALA A 101 8.10 19.67 40.34
CA ALA A 101 8.96 20.71 40.88
C ALA A 101 8.17 21.97 41.33
N ILE A 102 7.21 22.42 40.53
CA ILE A 102 6.34 23.56 40.88
C ILE A 102 5.45 23.24 42.09
N ASP A 103 4.87 22.05 42.14
CA ASP A 103 4.04 21.64 43.27
C ASP A 103 4.86 21.46 44.56
N LEU A 104 6.12 21.03 44.42
CA LEU A 104 7.06 20.96 45.52
C LEU A 104 7.37 22.35 46.10
N GLU A 105 7.61 23.36 45.25
CA GLU A 105 7.77 24.77 45.68
C GLU A 105 6.54 25.29 46.42
N ARG A 106 5.34 24.85 45.99
CA ARG A 106 4.06 25.16 46.64
C ARG A 106 3.79 24.32 47.90
N ARG A 107 4.72 23.47 48.31
CA ARG A 107 4.59 22.54 49.45
C ARG A 107 3.43 21.54 49.28
N ASN A 108 3.03 21.24 48.05
CA ASN A 108 2.02 20.25 47.68
C ASN A 108 2.66 18.88 47.41
N PHE A 109 3.36 18.31 48.41
CA PHE A 109 4.16 17.08 48.26
C PHE A 109 3.36 15.88 47.73
N GLY A 110 2.09 15.74 48.15
CA GLY A 110 1.21 14.67 47.66
C GLY A 110 0.95 14.76 46.16
N THR A 111 0.68 15.97 45.64
CA THR A 111 0.48 16.20 44.20
C THR A 111 1.80 16.06 43.44
N ALA A 112 2.90 16.55 44.00
CA ALA A 112 4.22 16.41 43.40
C ALA A 112 4.62 14.93 43.23
N ASN A 113 4.44 14.10 44.27
CA ASN A 113 4.68 12.65 44.20
C ASN A 113 3.74 11.96 43.20
N LYS A 114 2.47 12.38 43.13
CA LYS A 114 1.55 11.88 42.10
C LYS A 114 2.09 12.15 40.69
N HIS A 115 2.59 13.37 40.44
CA HIS A 115 3.19 13.71 39.15
C HIS A 115 4.47 12.91 38.85
N LEU A 116 5.33 12.65 39.85
CA LEU A 116 6.48 11.75 39.68
C LEU A 116 6.07 10.33 39.30
N HIS A 117 5.08 9.75 40.00
CA HIS A 117 4.59 8.41 39.69
C HIS A 117 3.92 8.34 38.31
N THR A 118 3.16 9.36 37.91
CA THR A 118 2.60 9.43 36.55
C THR A 118 3.72 9.58 35.50
N ALA A 119 4.75 10.38 35.77
CA ALA A 119 5.91 10.48 34.88
C ALA A 119 6.62 9.12 34.72
N ALA A 120 6.83 8.39 35.82
CA ALA A 120 7.41 7.05 35.77
C ALA A 120 6.56 6.07 34.94
N ALA A 121 5.23 6.14 35.05
CA ALA A 121 4.31 5.33 34.26
C ALA A 121 4.38 5.64 32.76
N GLU A 122 4.49 6.92 32.38
CA GLU A 122 4.69 7.29 30.97
C GLU A 122 6.02 6.76 30.43
N LEU A 123 7.09 6.82 31.23
CA LEU A 123 8.40 6.27 30.86
C LEU A 123 8.40 4.74 30.78
N GLU A 124 7.61 4.05 31.59
CA GLU A 124 7.42 2.59 31.55
C GLU A 124 6.81 2.12 30.23
N ASN A 125 5.88 2.89 29.68
CA ASN A 125 5.17 2.54 28.46
C ASN A 125 5.97 2.83 27.19
N LEU A 126 7.19 3.37 27.28
CA LEU A 126 8.02 3.64 26.10
C LEU A 126 8.59 2.33 25.55
N PRO A 127 8.54 2.12 24.22
CA PRO A 127 9.25 1.02 23.59
C PRO A 127 10.77 1.14 23.87
N ILE A 128 11.32 0.04 24.38
CA ILE A 128 12.69 -0.14 24.85
C ILE A 128 13.53 -0.57 23.63
N SER A 129 14.41 0.32 23.12
CA SER A 129 15.36 0.02 22.03
C SER A 129 16.75 -0.27 22.62
N ASP A 130 17.38 -1.37 22.18
CA ASP A 130 18.55 -2.01 22.78
C ASP A 130 19.70 -1.09 23.23
N SER A 131 19.94 0.04 22.55
CA SER A 131 21.03 0.98 22.86
C SER A 131 20.69 2.04 23.92
N ALA A 132 19.42 2.36 24.16
CA ALA A 132 18.96 3.36 25.14
C ALA A 132 18.44 2.73 26.45
N ASN A 133 18.46 1.40 26.54
CA ASN A 133 17.76 0.62 27.55
C ASN A 133 18.27 0.81 28.98
N SER A 134 19.59 0.85 29.21
CA SER A 134 20.12 0.93 30.57
C SER A 134 19.92 2.31 31.19
N ALA A 135 20.12 3.38 30.42
CA ALA A 135 19.96 4.74 30.91
C ALA A 135 18.48 5.10 31.13
N LEU A 136 17.59 4.73 30.20
CA LEU A 136 16.15 4.97 30.34
C LEU A 136 15.54 4.12 31.48
N SER A 137 15.94 2.86 31.62
CA SER A 137 15.46 2.02 32.73
C SER A 137 15.96 2.51 34.09
N THR A 138 17.20 3.01 34.15
CA THR A 138 17.74 3.64 35.36
C THR A 138 16.96 4.92 35.67
N LEU A 139 16.75 5.80 34.69
CA LEU A 139 15.96 7.01 34.88
C LEU A 139 14.54 6.69 35.34
N ARG A 140 13.88 5.72 34.72
CA ARG A 140 12.54 5.26 35.13
C ARG A 140 12.54 4.82 36.60
N ARG A 141 13.53 4.03 37.01
CA ARG A 141 13.67 3.56 38.40
C ARG A 141 13.91 4.72 39.36
N ASP A 142 14.76 5.66 38.97
CA ASP A 142 15.08 6.84 39.78
C ASP A 142 13.84 7.71 39.97
N VAL A 143 13.08 7.98 38.90
CA VAL A 143 11.81 8.72 38.98
C VAL A 143 10.79 7.95 39.83
N SER A 144 10.63 6.63 39.65
CA SER A 144 9.65 5.84 40.41
C SER A 144 9.96 5.74 41.90
N ASN A 145 11.24 5.75 42.26
CA ASN A 145 11.71 5.62 43.64
C ASN A 145 11.88 6.98 44.33
N THR A 146 11.77 8.08 43.59
CA THR A 146 11.84 9.42 44.17
C THR A 146 10.57 9.67 44.97
N ASN A 147 10.73 9.92 46.27
CA ASN A 147 9.65 10.28 47.17
C ASN A 147 9.99 11.60 47.85
N LEU A 148 9.17 12.61 47.61
CA LEU A 148 9.32 13.95 48.14
C LEU A 148 8.70 14.02 49.55
N VAL A 149 9.46 14.53 50.52
CA VAL A 149 9.08 14.55 51.94
C VAL A 149 9.23 15.95 52.52
N VAL A 150 8.27 16.35 53.35
CA VAL A 150 8.19 17.69 53.99
C VAL A 150 9.40 18.01 54.86
N ALA A 151 9.98 17.01 55.54
CA ALA A 151 11.01 17.18 56.57
C ALA A 151 12.44 17.32 56.02
N THR A 152 12.60 17.37 54.70
CA THR A 152 13.89 17.42 54.03
C THR A 152 14.03 18.72 53.25
N ASP A 153 15.26 19.10 52.91
CA ASP A 153 15.56 20.28 52.13
C ASP A 153 14.80 20.29 50.79
N VAL A 154 13.82 21.20 50.70
CA VAL A 154 12.93 21.36 49.55
C VAL A 154 13.71 21.80 48.32
N GLU A 155 14.74 22.64 48.49
CA GLU A 155 15.54 23.13 47.37
C GLU A 155 16.35 21.99 46.76
N ARG A 156 16.95 21.15 47.60
CA ARG A 156 17.68 19.96 47.16
C ARG A 156 16.76 18.95 46.46
N GLN A 157 15.54 18.76 46.97
CA GLN A 157 14.56 17.89 46.31
C GLN A 157 14.12 18.46 44.95
N ARG A 158 13.95 19.78 44.85
CA ARG A 158 13.60 20.45 43.60
C ARG A 158 14.70 20.27 42.56
N GLU A 159 15.95 20.46 42.97
CA GLU A 159 17.12 20.28 42.12
C GLU A 159 17.21 18.82 41.60
N LEU A 160 16.92 17.83 42.46
CA LEU A 160 16.83 16.42 42.05
C LEU A 160 15.75 16.21 40.96
N VAL A 161 14.55 16.77 41.14
CA VAL A 161 13.46 16.62 40.15
C VAL A 161 13.83 17.28 38.81
N LEU A 162 14.50 18.43 38.84
CA LEU A 162 14.98 19.09 37.63
C LEU A 162 16.11 18.28 36.95
N GLU A 163 17.03 17.71 37.72
CA GLU A 163 18.08 16.82 37.20
C GLU A 163 17.49 15.60 36.49
N LEU A 164 16.43 14.99 37.04
CA LEU A 164 15.70 13.91 36.36
C LEU A 164 15.12 14.36 35.02
N GLY A 165 14.59 15.59 34.96
CA GLY A 165 14.11 16.22 33.72
C GLY A 165 15.23 16.42 32.69
N ASP A 166 16.39 16.92 33.13
CA ASP A 166 17.55 17.13 32.25
C ASP A 166 18.12 15.79 31.74
N ARG A 167 18.13 14.75 32.58
CA ARG A 167 18.50 13.40 32.16
C ARG A 167 17.53 12.87 31.10
N LEU A 168 16.23 13.10 31.25
CA LEU A 168 15.23 12.73 30.24
C LEU A 168 15.49 13.44 28.90
N ASP A 169 15.82 14.73 28.94
CA ASP A 169 16.14 15.52 27.75
C ASP A 169 17.35 14.99 26.99
N ARG A 170 18.40 14.55 27.70
CA ARG A 170 19.60 13.96 27.08
C ARG A 170 19.32 12.63 26.40
N LEU A 171 18.30 11.88 26.85
CA LEU A 171 17.87 10.62 26.25
C LEU A 171 16.93 10.82 25.04
N THR A 172 16.27 11.96 24.96
CA THR A 172 15.35 12.33 23.86
C THR A 172 16.01 12.35 22.46
N PRO A 173 17.23 12.90 22.26
CA PRO A 173 17.90 12.88 20.96
C PRO A 173 18.43 11.49 20.55
N LEU A 174 18.62 10.54 21.49
CA LEU A 174 19.10 9.19 21.18
C LEU A 174 18.01 8.29 20.57
N ALA A 175 16.73 8.61 20.78
CA ALA A 175 15.61 7.92 20.13
C ALA A 175 15.39 8.30 18.66
N LYS A 176 16.23 9.19 18.11
CA LYS A 176 16.19 9.59 16.70
C LYS A 176 16.94 8.62 15.77
N VAL A 177 17.63 7.60 16.29
CA VAL A 177 18.55 6.79 15.49
C VAL A 177 18.40 5.30 15.80
N ASN A 178 17.53 4.63 15.06
CA ASN A 178 17.74 3.26 14.56
C ASN A 178 16.49 2.86 13.77
N VAL A 179 16.45 3.29 12.52
CA VAL A 179 15.66 2.64 11.48
C VAL A 179 16.69 1.90 10.63
N PHE A 180 16.84 0.60 10.89
CA PHE A 180 17.44 -0.35 9.95
C PHE A 180 16.31 -1.19 9.39
#